data_AF-A0A952A6A6-F1
#
_entry.id   AF-A0A952A6A6-F1
#
_cell.length_a   1.000
_cell.length_b   1.000
_cell.length_c   1.000
_cell.angle_alpha   90.00
_cell.angle_beta   90.00
_cell.angle_gamma   90.00
#
_symmetry.space_group_name_H-M   'P 1'
#
loop_
_entity.id
_entity.type
_entity.pdbx_description
1 polymer ?
#
loop_
_entity_poly.entity_id
_entity_poly.type
_entity_poly.pdbx_seq_one_letter_code
_entity_poly.pdbx_strand_id
1 'polypeptide(L)'
;MTAAEGVASRGLAARPLFVATIFLGSFLLFFIQPMLGRMALPTLGGAPAVWNVAMLFYQAMLLAGYVYAHAISRLAQRRQTIVHLAVFAVAALTLPISLADIGGRETVPPMLWLLALLAASIGPVFFVVAAQAPLMQSWYARVDDPAAADPYFLYAASNAGSLLALLAYPFAVEPYLRLKEQAWLWSGGFVVL
;
A
#
# COMPACT_ATOMS: atom_id res chain seq x y z
N MET A 1 -11.76 12.36 38.08
CA MET A 1 -11.29 11.94 36.76
C MET A 1 -9.83 12.31 36.64
N THR A 2 -8.95 11.36 36.92
CA THR A 2 -7.50 11.63 37.03
C THR A 2 -6.86 11.64 35.63
N ALA A 3 -5.72 12.32 35.47
CA ALA A 3 -5.02 12.40 34.19
C ALA A 3 -4.70 11.01 33.60
N ALA A 4 -4.48 9.99 34.45
CA ALA A 4 -4.23 8.61 34.04
C ALA A 4 -5.44 7.95 33.36
N GLU A 5 -6.67 8.18 33.85
CA GLU A 5 -7.90 7.66 33.22
C GLU A 5 -8.16 8.31 31.85
N GLY A 6 -7.75 9.58 31.69
CA GLY A 6 -7.86 10.33 30.44
C GLY A 6 -6.86 9.90 29.34
N VAL A 7 -5.71 9.33 29.71
CA VAL A 7 -4.72 8.81 28.73
C VAL A 7 -5.09 7.40 28.27
N ALA A 8 -5.50 6.52 29.20
CA ALA A 8 -5.96 5.16 28.89
C ALA A 8 -7.19 5.15 27.95
N SER A 9 -8.13 6.08 28.14
CA SER A 9 -9.30 6.22 27.26
C SER A 9 -8.94 6.68 25.84
N ARG A 10 -7.85 7.44 25.66
CA ARG A 10 -7.36 7.87 24.34
C ARG A 10 -6.68 6.73 23.57
N GLY A 11 -5.97 5.84 24.25
CA GLY A 11 -5.34 4.66 23.62
C GLY A 11 -6.36 3.66 23.08
N LEU A 12 -7.39 3.34 23.88
CA LEU A 12 -8.51 2.49 23.46
C LEU A 12 -9.27 3.05 22.26
N ALA A 13 -9.45 4.37 22.19
CA ALA A 13 -10.10 5.04 21.06
C ALA A 13 -9.24 5.04 19.78
N ALA A 14 -7.92 4.94 19.89
CA ALA A 14 -7.01 4.91 18.74
C ALA A 14 -6.94 3.54 18.07
N ARG A 15 -7.17 2.45 18.81
CA ARG A 15 -7.05 1.07 18.31
C ARG A 15 -7.86 0.80 17.03
N PRO A 16 -9.17 1.15 16.94
CA PRO A 16 -9.94 0.88 15.73
C PRO A 16 -9.39 1.61 14.50
N LEU A 17 -8.84 2.81 14.68
CA LEU A 17 -8.21 3.57 13.61
C LEU A 17 -6.97 2.84 13.08
N PHE A 18 -6.07 2.39 13.96
CA PHE A 18 -4.88 1.61 13.56
C PHE A 18 -5.25 0.32 12.83
N VAL A 19 -6.26 -0.41 13.32
CA VAL A 19 -6.77 -1.63 12.67
C VAL A 19 -7.31 -1.30 11.28
N ALA A 20 -8.17 -0.27 11.16
CA ALA A 20 -8.78 0.12 9.89
C ALA A 20 -7.73 0.60 8.88
N THR A 21 -6.75 1.42 9.29
CA THR A 21 -5.67 1.92 8.44
C THR A 21 -4.80 0.78 7.91
N ILE A 22 -4.37 -0.14 8.79
CA ILE A 22 -3.55 -1.29 8.35
C ILE A 22 -4.35 -2.23 7.46
N PHE A 23 -5.60 -2.51 7.81
CA PHE A 23 -6.49 -3.35 7.00
C PHE A 23 -6.67 -2.76 5.61
N LEU A 24 -7.02 -1.47 5.52
CA LEU A 24 -7.24 -0.79 4.25
C LEU A 24 -5.95 -0.69 3.43
N GLY A 25 -4.81 -0.36 4.07
CA GLY A 25 -3.51 -0.35 3.42
C GLY A 25 -3.16 -1.69 2.78
N SER A 26 -3.28 -2.78 3.52
CA SER A 26 -3.01 -4.12 3.01
C SER A 26 -4.02 -4.57 1.95
N PHE A 27 -5.31 -4.24 2.12
CA PHE A 27 -6.33 -4.49 1.10
C PHE A 27 -5.97 -3.80 -0.22
N LEU A 28 -5.63 -2.50 -0.19
CA LEU A 28 -5.26 -1.75 -1.38
C LEU A 28 -3.97 -2.28 -2.02
N LEU A 29 -2.98 -2.67 -1.21
CA LEU A 29 -1.70 -3.21 -1.68
C LEU A 29 -1.85 -4.55 -2.42
N PHE A 30 -2.82 -5.38 -2.02
CA PHE A 30 -3.11 -6.64 -2.70
C PHE A 30 -4.12 -6.49 -3.83
N PHE A 31 -5.00 -5.48 -3.77
CA PHE A 31 -5.94 -5.15 -4.85
C PHE A 31 -5.22 -4.62 -6.10
N ILE A 32 -4.20 -3.76 -5.93
CA ILE A 32 -3.54 -3.07 -7.05
C ILE A 32 -2.80 -4.03 -7.99
N GLN A 33 -2.27 -5.14 -7.47
CA GLN A 33 -1.46 -6.08 -8.24
C GLN A 33 -2.23 -6.78 -9.38
N PRO A 34 -3.40 -7.41 -9.15
CA PRO A 34 -4.21 -7.97 -10.22
C PRO A 34 -4.87 -6.90 -11.11
N MET A 35 -5.20 -5.72 -10.55
CA MET A 35 -5.66 -4.56 -11.34
C MET A 35 -4.64 -4.16 -12.40
N LEU A 36 -3.37 -4.03 -12.00
CA LEU A 36 -2.28 -3.70 -12.91
C LEU A 36 -2.03 -4.81 -13.91
N GLY A 37 -2.06 -6.08 -13.48
CA GLY A 37 -1.95 -7.22 -14.37
C GLY A 37 -2.98 -7.15 -15.50
N ARG A 38 -4.22 -6.78 -15.18
CA ARG A 38 -5.28 -6.57 -16.16
C ARG A 38 -5.09 -5.35 -17.05
N MET A 39 -4.60 -4.24 -16.51
CA MET A 39 -4.29 -3.05 -17.32
C MET A 39 -3.17 -3.34 -18.34
N ALA A 40 -2.19 -4.12 -17.94
CA ALA A 40 -1.01 -4.46 -18.74
C ALA A 40 -1.26 -5.61 -19.73
N LEU A 41 -2.23 -6.50 -19.47
CA LEU A 41 -2.46 -7.69 -20.28
C LEU A 41 -2.66 -7.41 -21.78
N PRO A 42 -3.45 -6.40 -22.21
CA PRO A 42 -3.66 -6.13 -23.64
C PRO A 42 -2.39 -5.65 -24.36
N THR A 43 -1.47 -4.99 -23.63
CA THR A 43 -0.28 -4.38 -24.22
C THR A 43 0.96 -5.25 -24.08
N LEU A 44 1.11 -5.98 -22.97
CA LEU A 44 2.29 -6.79 -22.64
C LEU A 44 2.08 -8.29 -22.87
N GLY A 45 0.82 -8.74 -22.93
CA GLY A 45 0.47 -10.16 -23.00
C GLY A 45 0.62 -10.89 -21.65
N GLY A 46 0.29 -12.18 -21.65
CA GLY A 46 0.31 -13.05 -20.47
C GLY A 46 1.58 -13.89 -20.32
N ALA A 47 2.70 -13.46 -20.88
CA ALA A 47 3.92 -14.25 -20.87
C ALA A 47 4.48 -14.44 -19.43
N PRO A 48 4.95 -15.64 -19.04
CA PRO A 48 5.49 -15.89 -17.70
C PRO A 48 6.62 -14.92 -17.29
N ALA A 49 7.40 -14.45 -18.26
CA ALA A 49 8.47 -13.47 -18.01
C ALA A 49 7.94 -12.11 -17.49
N VAL A 50 6.81 -11.63 -18.03
CA VAL A 50 6.18 -10.37 -17.58
C VAL A 50 5.73 -10.50 -16.12
N TRP A 51 5.12 -11.64 -15.79
CA TRP A 51 4.71 -11.94 -14.41
C TRP A 51 5.91 -11.97 -13.45
N ASN A 52 7.00 -12.63 -13.82
CA ASN A 52 8.19 -12.73 -12.97
C ASN A 52 8.82 -11.36 -12.70
N VAL A 53 8.89 -10.48 -13.70
CA VAL A 53 9.41 -9.11 -13.52
C VAL A 53 8.48 -8.28 -12.64
N ALA A 54 7.15 -8.40 -12.83
CA ALA A 54 6.18 -7.72 -11.98
C ALA A 54 6.27 -8.19 -10.53
N MET A 55 6.37 -9.50 -10.29
CA MET A 55 6.58 -10.07 -8.94
C MET A 55 7.87 -9.55 -8.32
N LEU A 56 8.99 -9.58 -9.05
CA LEU A 56 10.27 -9.03 -8.57
C LEU A 56 10.12 -7.55 -8.16
N PHE A 57 9.45 -6.75 -8.99
CA PHE A 57 9.19 -5.35 -8.70
C PHE A 57 8.37 -5.17 -7.42
N TYR A 58 7.26 -5.91 -7.25
CA TYR A 58 6.44 -5.82 -6.04
C TYR A 58 7.21 -6.20 -4.78
N GLN A 59 8.03 -7.25 -4.82
CA GLN A 59 8.85 -7.66 -3.68
C GLN A 59 9.94 -6.63 -3.36
N ALA A 60 10.60 -6.08 -4.38
CA ALA A 60 11.58 -5.02 -4.20
C ALA A 60 10.94 -3.76 -3.61
N MET A 61 9.73 -3.41 -4.04
CA MET A 61 9.03 -2.22 -3.55
C MET A 61 8.46 -2.41 -2.15
N LEU A 62 7.99 -3.62 -1.81
CA LEU A 62 7.65 -4.02 -0.43
C LEU A 62 8.86 -3.80 0.49
N LEU A 63 10.01 -4.35 0.10
CA LEU A 63 11.26 -4.18 0.86
C LEU A 63 11.66 -2.70 0.98
N ALA A 64 11.56 -1.93 -0.11
CA ALA A 64 11.86 -0.50 -0.10
C ALA A 64 10.96 0.26 0.88
N GLY A 65 9.65 -0.03 0.88
CA GLY A 65 8.70 0.54 1.84
C GLY A 65 9.06 0.20 3.29
N TYR A 66 9.53 -1.02 3.56
CA TYR A 66 9.93 -1.44 4.91
C TYR A 66 11.22 -0.76 5.36
N VAL A 67 12.22 -0.66 4.47
CA VAL A 67 13.46 0.07 4.72
C VAL A 67 13.15 1.54 5.00
N TYR A 68 12.26 2.15 4.21
CA TYR A 68 11.80 3.51 4.44
C TYR A 68 11.12 3.66 5.81
N ALA A 69 10.18 2.78 6.16
CA ALA A 69 9.50 2.80 7.46
C ALA A 69 10.50 2.69 8.62
N HIS A 70 11.48 1.77 8.50
CA HIS A 70 12.55 1.61 9.47
C HIS A 70 13.47 2.85 9.56
N ALA A 71 13.76 3.50 8.43
CA ALA A 71 14.59 4.70 8.41
C ALA A 71 13.90 5.88 9.09
N ILE A 72 12.62 6.12 8.77
CA ILE A 72 11.87 7.23 9.37
C ILE A 72 11.50 6.96 10.83
N SER A 73 11.41 5.71 11.28
CA SER A 73 11.07 5.37 12.68
C SER A 73 12.08 5.93 13.70
N ARG A 74 13.29 6.29 13.23
CA ARG A 74 14.36 6.93 14.01
C ARG A 74 14.14 8.42 14.26
N LEU A 75 13.25 9.06 13.49
CA LEU A 75 12.90 10.48 13.68
C LEU A 75 11.89 10.65 14.82
N ALA A 76 11.73 11.88 15.31
CA ALA A 76 10.62 12.21 16.23
C ALA A 76 9.26 11.95 15.54
N GLN A 77 8.28 11.44 16.29
CA GLN A 77 6.96 11.01 15.78
C GLN A 77 6.32 12.03 14.82
N ARG A 78 6.30 13.32 15.20
CA ARG A 78 5.75 14.40 14.37
C ARG A 78 6.43 14.52 13.00
N ARG A 79 7.75 14.35 12.94
CA ARG A 79 8.51 14.38 11.69
C ARG A 79 8.21 13.16 10.83
N GLN A 80 8.04 11.98 11.44
CA GLN A 80 7.62 10.78 10.72
C GLN A 80 6.29 11.01 10.01
N THR A 81 5.29 11.53 10.74
CA THR A 81 3.97 11.85 10.18
C THR A 81 4.07 12.86 9.03
N ILE A 82 4.79 13.96 9.21
CA ILE A 82 4.95 14.98 8.15
C ILE A 82 5.61 14.40 6.90
N VAL A 83 6.73 13.67 7.07
CA VAL A 83 7.46 13.06 5.96
C VAL A 83 6.57 12.04 5.25
N HIS A 84 5.84 11.22 6.00
CA HIS A 84 5.00 10.19 5.42
C HIS A 84 3.81 10.76 4.65
N LEU A 85 3.13 11.76 5.22
CA LEU A 85 2.05 12.47 4.54
C LEU A 85 2.55 13.22 3.29
N ALA A 86 3.76 13.79 3.32
CA ALA A 86 4.36 14.40 2.13
C ALA A 86 4.62 13.36 1.03
N VAL A 87 5.11 12.17 1.38
CA VAL A 87 5.28 11.07 0.41
C VAL A 87 3.92 10.61 -0.14
N PHE A 88 2.88 10.52 0.69
CA PHE A 88 1.51 10.25 0.24
C PHE A 88 1.02 11.29 -0.76
N ALA A 89 1.20 12.58 -0.45
CA ALA A 89 0.80 13.69 -1.32
C ALA A 89 1.54 13.65 -2.67
N VAL A 90 2.85 13.33 -2.67
CA VAL A 90 3.62 13.17 -3.90
C VAL A 90 3.15 11.94 -4.69
N ALA A 91 2.90 10.82 -4.03
CA ALA A 91 2.39 9.61 -4.68
C ALA A 91 0.98 9.83 -5.26
N ALA A 92 0.15 10.65 -4.62
CA ALA A 92 -1.19 11.01 -5.09
C ALA A 92 -1.18 11.68 -6.49
N LEU A 93 -0.06 12.30 -6.89
CA LEU A 93 0.09 12.89 -8.23
C LEU A 93 0.05 11.85 -9.36
N THR A 94 0.20 10.57 -9.03
CA THR A 94 0.09 9.46 -10.00
C THR A 94 -1.33 8.88 -10.10
N LEU A 95 -2.30 9.47 -9.40
CA LEU A 95 -3.69 9.04 -9.44
C LEU A 95 -4.49 9.77 -10.55
N PRO A 96 -5.51 9.12 -11.14
CA PRO A 96 -5.86 7.72 -10.97
C PRO A 96 -4.82 6.80 -11.65
N ILE A 97 -4.63 5.60 -11.09
CA ILE A 97 -3.63 4.65 -11.59
C ILE A 97 -3.90 4.32 -13.06
N SER A 98 -2.85 4.45 -13.86
CA SER A 98 -2.82 4.08 -15.28
C SER A 98 -1.41 3.64 -15.65
N LEU A 99 -1.25 3.03 -16.83
CA LEU A 99 0.07 2.74 -17.37
C LEU A 99 0.68 4.03 -17.90
N ALA A 100 1.85 4.40 -17.38
CA ALA A 100 2.61 5.55 -17.83
C ALA A 100 3.08 5.36 -19.29
N ASP A 101 3.04 6.43 -20.07
CA ASP A 101 3.67 6.45 -21.39
C ASP A 101 5.13 6.89 -21.24
N ILE A 102 6.03 5.91 -21.19
CA ILE A 102 7.48 6.13 -21.00
C ILE A 102 8.29 6.01 -22.30
N GLY A 103 7.65 5.73 -23.44
CA GLY A 103 8.33 5.47 -24.72
C GLY A 103 9.36 4.33 -24.64
N GLY A 104 10.26 4.21 -25.61
CA GLY A 104 11.46 3.37 -25.52
C GLY A 104 11.25 1.84 -25.51
N ARG A 105 10.04 1.35 -25.79
CA ARG A 105 9.71 -0.08 -25.71
C ARG A 105 10.53 -0.96 -26.66
N GLU A 106 10.88 -0.43 -27.83
CA GLU A 106 11.65 -1.15 -28.85
C GLU A 106 13.17 -1.01 -28.67
N THR A 107 13.62 -0.01 -27.91
CA THR A 107 15.04 0.35 -27.78
C THR A 107 15.65 -0.08 -26.44
N VAL A 108 14.84 -0.29 -25.41
CA VAL A 108 15.27 -0.70 -24.06
C VAL A 108 15.05 -2.21 -23.90
N PRO A 109 15.98 -2.96 -23.24
CA PRO A 109 15.76 -4.36 -22.93
C PRO A 109 14.41 -4.60 -22.22
N PRO A 110 13.59 -5.58 -22.65
CA PRO A 110 12.20 -5.69 -22.21
C PRO A 110 11.99 -5.73 -20.69
N MET A 111 12.89 -6.39 -19.96
CA MET A 111 12.82 -6.46 -18.49
C MET A 111 13.07 -5.10 -17.84
N LEU A 112 14.07 -4.35 -18.30
CA LEU A 112 14.39 -3.02 -17.77
C LEU A 112 13.29 -2.02 -18.12
N TRP A 113 12.74 -2.11 -19.32
CA TRP A 113 11.61 -1.30 -19.74
C TRP A 113 10.37 -1.56 -18.87
N LEU A 114 10.06 -2.82 -18.58
CA LEU A 114 8.93 -3.18 -17.72
C LEU A 114 9.14 -2.70 -16.28
N LEU A 115 10.35 -2.83 -15.72
CA LEU A 115 10.67 -2.26 -14.41
C LEU A 115 10.47 -0.74 -14.38
N ALA A 116 10.89 -0.02 -15.43
CA ALA A 116 10.69 1.41 -15.56
C ALA A 116 9.20 1.77 -15.69
N LEU A 117 8.43 1.00 -16.46
CA LEU A 117 6.98 1.18 -16.60
C LEU A 117 6.29 1.04 -15.25
N LEU A 118 6.59 -0.04 -14.52
CA LEU A 118 6.01 -0.28 -13.19
C LEU A 118 6.42 0.81 -12.20
N ALA A 119 7.69 1.22 -12.22
CA ALA A 119 8.20 2.32 -11.40
C ALA A 119 7.48 3.65 -11.67
N ALA A 120 7.22 3.99 -12.92
CA ALA A 120 6.53 5.22 -13.30
C ALA A 120 5.00 5.15 -13.08
N SER A 121 4.40 3.96 -13.19
CA SER A 121 2.95 3.78 -13.13
C SER A 121 2.45 3.62 -11.69
N ILE A 122 2.90 2.55 -11.01
CA ILE A 122 2.38 2.16 -9.70
C ILE A 122 3.40 2.33 -8.58
N GLY A 123 4.68 2.52 -8.92
CA GLY A 123 5.78 2.57 -7.96
C GLY A 123 5.52 3.53 -6.79
N PRO A 124 5.12 4.80 -7.02
CA PRO A 124 4.95 5.77 -5.95
C PRO A 124 3.87 5.37 -4.95
N VAL A 125 2.70 4.93 -5.45
CA VAL A 125 1.57 4.56 -4.60
C VAL A 125 1.78 3.20 -3.92
N PHE A 126 2.39 2.24 -4.61
CA PHE A 126 2.74 0.95 -4.02
C PHE A 126 3.77 1.10 -2.91
N PHE A 127 4.81 1.91 -3.14
CA PHE A 127 5.87 2.20 -2.16
C PHE A 127 5.31 2.73 -0.84
N VAL A 128 4.48 3.79 -0.92
CA VAL A 128 4.00 4.45 0.29
C VAL A 128 2.99 3.59 1.04
N VAL A 129 2.13 2.85 0.33
CA VAL A 129 1.18 1.92 0.94
C VAL A 129 1.91 0.71 1.56
N ALA A 130 2.99 0.20 0.94
CA ALA A 130 3.79 -0.87 1.50
C ALA A 130 4.44 -0.49 2.85
N ALA A 131 4.77 0.78 3.05
CA ALA A 131 5.31 1.27 4.31
C ALA A 131 4.27 1.38 5.44
N GLN A 132 2.96 1.35 5.14
CA GLN A 132 1.90 1.59 6.12
C GLN A 132 1.90 0.58 7.26
N ALA A 133 1.84 -0.71 6.96
CA ALA A 133 1.75 -1.75 7.99
C ALA A 133 2.90 -1.70 9.03
N PRO A 134 4.19 -1.68 8.64
CA PRO A 134 5.27 -1.60 9.63
C PRO A 134 5.29 -0.25 10.36
N LEU A 135 4.95 0.86 9.70
CA LEU A 135 4.96 2.18 10.33
C LEU A 135 3.83 2.30 11.37
N MET A 136 2.62 1.90 11.02
CA MET A 136 1.48 1.87 11.93
C MET A 136 1.72 0.96 13.12
N GLN A 137 2.29 -0.24 12.92
CA GLN A 137 2.68 -1.12 14.02
C GLN A 137 3.71 -0.46 14.94
N SER A 138 4.71 0.22 14.37
CA SER A 138 5.74 0.93 15.14
C SER A 138 5.19 2.10 15.96
N TRP A 139 4.16 2.78 15.45
CA TRP A 139 3.48 3.87 16.13
C TRP A 139 2.54 3.34 17.21
N TYR A 140 1.82 2.26 16.92
CA TYR A 140 0.89 1.64 17.88
C TYR A 140 1.63 1.06 19.09
N ALA A 141 2.83 0.52 18.92
CA ALA A 141 3.68 0.06 20.03
C ALA A 141 4.04 1.15 21.06
N ARG A 142 3.76 2.43 20.77
CA ARG A 142 3.98 3.59 21.65
C ARG A 142 2.67 4.18 22.20
N VAL A 143 1.52 3.62 21.83
CA VAL A 143 0.20 4.04 22.34
C VAL A 143 0.00 3.48 23.74
N ASP A 144 -0.65 4.26 24.60
CA ASP A 144 -1.06 3.81 25.95
C ASP A 144 -2.29 2.90 25.85
N ASP A 145 -2.08 1.69 25.33
CA ASP A 145 -3.09 0.64 25.17
C ASP A 145 -2.50 -0.68 25.71
N PRO A 146 -3.22 -1.46 26.54
CA PRO A 146 -2.75 -2.76 27.01
C PRO A 146 -2.31 -3.73 25.89
N ALA A 147 -2.93 -3.65 24.72
CA ALA A 147 -2.60 -4.45 23.54
C ALA A 147 -1.37 -3.94 22.77
N ALA A 148 -0.80 -2.78 23.13
CA ALA A 148 0.41 -2.25 22.51
C ALA A 148 1.66 -3.08 22.87
N ALA A 149 1.63 -3.80 23.99
CA ALA A 149 2.72 -4.70 24.40
C ALA A 149 2.89 -5.91 23.45
N ASP A 150 1.81 -6.35 22.82
CA ASP A 150 1.81 -7.42 21.81
C ASP A 150 0.83 -7.07 20.67
N PRO A 151 1.27 -6.25 19.68
CA PRO A 151 0.41 -5.75 18.62
C PRO A 151 0.12 -6.78 17.52
N TYR A 152 0.22 -8.08 17.80
CA TYR A 152 0.01 -9.16 16.82
C TYR A 152 -1.35 -9.07 16.09
N PHE A 153 -2.39 -8.56 16.76
CA PHE A 153 -3.71 -8.35 16.14
C PHE A 153 -3.67 -7.39 14.94
N LEU A 154 -2.71 -6.45 14.88
CA LEU A 154 -2.50 -5.58 13.72
C LEU A 154 -1.93 -6.35 12.52
N TYR A 155 -1.05 -7.32 12.76
CA TYR A 155 -0.58 -8.24 11.73
C TYR A 155 -1.73 -9.13 11.22
N ALA A 156 -2.59 -9.62 12.12
CA ALA A 156 -3.79 -10.36 11.73
C ALA A 156 -4.74 -9.50 10.88
N ALA A 157 -4.97 -8.24 11.26
CA ALA A 157 -5.79 -7.30 10.48
C ALA A 157 -5.20 -7.02 9.09
N SER A 158 -3.87 -6.86 8.99
CA SER A 158 -3.16 -6.73 7.72
C SER A 158 -3.43 -7.92 6.80
N ASN A 159 -3.24 -9.15 7.29
CA ASN A 159 -3.47 -10.36 6.50
C ASN A 159 -4.94 -10.55 6.13
N ALA A 160 -5.86 -10.20 7.02
CA ALA A 160 -7.29 -10.23 6.72
C ALA A 160 -7.64 -9.28 5.55
N GLY A 161 -7.05 -8.07 5.54
CA GLY A 161 -7.18 -7.13 4.43
C GLY A 161 -6.62 -7.69 3.11
N SER A 162 -5.41 -8.25 3.14
CA SER A 162 -4.79 -8.88 1.98
C SER A 162 -5.61 -10.05 1.43
N LEU A 163 -6.08 -10.94 2.30
CA LEU A 163 -6.90 -12.09 1.92
C LEU A 163 -8.23 -11.63 1.32
N LEU A 164 -8.88 -10.63 1.94
CA LEU A 164 -10.12 -10.08 1.41
C LEU A 164 -9.90 -9.46 0.03
N ALA A 165 -8.80 -8.75 -0.21
CA ALA A 165 -8.49 -8.20 -1.53
C ALA A 165 -8.29 -9.30 -2.58
N LEU A 166 -7.56 -10.36 -2.23
CA LEU A 166 -7.32 -11.50 -3.12
C LEU A 166 -8.59 -12.27 -3.47
N LEU A 167 -9.56 -12.34 -2.56
CA LEU A 167 -10.87 -12.95 -2.82
C LEU A 167 -11.81 -11.99 -3.55
N ALA A 168 -11.90 -10.74 -3.09
CA ALA A 168 -12.79 -9.74 -3.66
C ALA A 168 -12.44 -9.47 -5.12
N TYR A 169 -11.16 -9.51 -5.50
CA TYR A 169 -10.76 -9.17 -6.85
C TYR A 169 -11.42 -10.07 -7.92
N PRO A 170 -11.20 -11.39 -7.96
CA PRO A 170 -11.82 -12.27 -8.95
C PRO A 170 -13.34 -12.46 -8.78
N PHE A 171 -13.88 -12.36 -7.55
CA PHE A 171 -15.29 -12.68 -7.30
C PHE A 171 -16.24 -11.48 -7.30
N ALA A 172 -15.74 -10.26 -7.06
CA ALA A 172 -16.57 -9.07 -6.89
C ALA A 172 -16.08 -7.83 -7.66
N VAL A 173 -14.78 -7.68 -7.87
CA VAL A 173 -14.23 -6.49 -8.54
C VAL A 173 -14.18 -6.72 -10.04
N GLU A 174 -13.48 -7.77 -10.46
CA GLU A 174 -13.28 -8.09 -11.87
C GLU A 174 -14.59 -8.33 -12.65
N PRO A 175 -15.59 -9.07 -12.12
CA PRO A 175 -16.81 -9.36 -12.88
C PRO A 175 -17.74 -8.15 -13.01
N TYR A 176 -17.67 -7.19 -12.07
CA TYR A 176 -18.68 -6.13 -11.93
C TYR A 176 -18.14 -4.73 -12.21
N LEU A 177 -16.82 -4.51 -12.17
CA LEU A 177 -16.20 -3.19 -12.34
C LEU A 177 -15.25 -3.16 -13.54
N ARG A 178 -15.38 -2.11 -14.34
CA ARG A 178 -14.44 -1.76 -15.41
C ARG A 178 -13.13 -1.26 -14.80
N LEU A 179 -12.01 -1.42 -15.51
CA LEU A 179 -10.68 -0.98 -15.04
C LEU A 179 -10.63 0.49 -14.58
N LYS A 180 -11.36 1.38 -15.28
CA LYS A 180 -11.47 2.79 -14.87
C LYS A 180 -12.16 2.95 -13.51
N GLU A 181 -13.22 2.19 -13.25
CA GLU A 181 -13.94 2.22 -11.98
C GLU A 181 -13.08 1.64 -10.85
N GLN A 182 -12.34 0.56 -11.13
CA GLN A 182 -11.37 -0.02 -10.20
C GLN A 182 -10.27 1.00 -9.82
N ALA A 183 -9.73 1.72 -10.81
CA ALA A 183 -8.71 2.74 -10.57
C ALA A 183 -9.23 3.87 -9.67
N TRP A 184 -10.45 4.38 -9.92
CA TRP A 184 -11.07 5.40 -9.08
C TRP A 184 -11.43 4.89 -7.68
N LEU A 185 -11.94 3.67 -7.57
CA LEU A 185 -12.21 3.03 -6.27
C LEU A 185 -10.93 2.92 -5.44
N TRP A 186 -9.84 2.47 -6.07
CA TRP A 186 -8.53 2.39 -5.44
C TRP A 186 -8.01 3.76 -5.01
N SER A 187 -8.13 4.78 -5.89
CA SER A 187 -7.77 6.16 -5.56
C SER A 187 -8.57 6.72 -4.38
N GLY A 188 -9.87 6.42 -4.30
CA GLY A 188 -10.70 6.80 -3.16
C GLY A 188 -10.19 6.17 -1.86
N GLY A 189 -9.87 4.88 -1.88
CA GLY A 189 -9.25 4.20 -0.74
C GLY A 189 -7.90 4.79 -0.35
N PHE A 190 -7.07 5.16 -1.33
CA PHE A 190 -5.78 5.80 -1.09
C PHE A 190 -5.91 7.18 -0.42
N VAL A 191 -6.91 7.98 -0.81
CA VAL A 191 -7.17 9.30 -0.20
C VAL A 191 -7.73 9.18 1.23
N VAL A 192 -8.38 8.06 1.54
CA VAL A 192 -8.86 7.76 2.91
C VAL A 192 -7.73 7.39 3.87
N LEU A 193 -6.62 6.84 3.36
CA LEU A 193 -5.41 6.55 4.13
C LEU A 193 -4.60 7.82 4.46
#